data_AF-A0A382Y961-F1
#
_entry.id   AF-A0A382Y961-F1
#
_cell.length_a   1.000
_cell.length_b   1.000
_cell.length_c   1.000
_cell.angle_alpha   90.00
_cell.angle_beta   90.00
_cell.angle_gamma   90.00
#
_symmetry.space_group_name_H-M   'P 1'
#
loop_
_entity.id
_entity.type
_entity.pdbx_description
1 polymer ?
#
loop_
_entity_poly.entity_id
_entity_poly.type
_entity_poly.pdbx_seq_one_letter_code
_entity_poly.pdbx_strand_id
1 'polypeptide(L)'
;MKKILYIDMDNVLVNFQSGLDKIDLQTQSKFDDKNDEIPGIFSLMEPVEGAIEAFEKLSALYDTYILSTAPWENPSAWTDKLLWVKKYLGEKAKKRLILSHHKNLNHGDFLIDDRPNRGA
;
A
#
# COMPACT_ATOMS: atom_id res chain seq x y z
N MET A 1 -21.52 -12.83 -10.21
CA MET A 1 -20.55 -12.62 -9.11
C MET A 1 -19.70 -11.40 -9.46
N LYS A 2 -19.33 -10.54 -8.50
CA LYS A 2 -18.38 -9.44 -8.81
C LYS A 2 -17.00 -10.04 -9.05
N LYS A 3 -16.24 -9.48 -9.99
CA LYS A 3 -14.82 -9.83 -10.19
C LYS A 3 -13.98 -9.34 -9.01
N ILE A 4 -12.96 -10.08 -8.63
CA ILE A 4 -12.01 -9.75 -7.56
C ILE A 4 -10.95 -8.82 -8.13
N LEU A 5 -10.79 -7.66 -7.50
CA LEU A 5 -9.79 -6.66 -7.86
C LEU A 5 -8.82 -6.47 -6.70
N TYR A 6 -7.54 -6.68 -6.96
CA TYR A 6 -6.46 -6.31 -6.05
C TYR A 6 -5.86 -4.96 -6.45
N ILE A 7 -5.58 -4.12 -5.45
CA ILE A 7 -4.92 -2.83 -5.62
C ILE A 7 -3.71 -2.81 -4.68
N ASP A 8 -2.52 -2.53 -5.19
CA ASP A 8 -1.34 -2.32 -4.34
C ASP A 8 -1.47 -1.03 -3.53
N MET A 9 -0.66 -0.89 -2.48
CA MET A 9 -0.53 0.37 -1.75
C MET A 9 0.55 1.26 -2.33
N ASP A 10 1.80 0.80 -2.30
CA ASP A 10 2.96 1.65 -2.55
C ASP A 10 2.95 2.14 -4.00
N ASN A 11 3.04 3.46 -4.18
CA ASN A 11 2.94 4.17 -5.46
C ASN A 11 1.63 3.99 -6.24
N VAL A 12 0.62 3.32 -5.68
CA VAL A 12 -0.71 3.17 -6.27
C VAL A 12 -1.77 3.88 -5.43
N LEU A 13 -1.91 3.50 -4.15
CA LEU A 13 -2.77 4.20 -3.20
C LEU A 13 -2.02 5.24 -2.39
N VAL A 14 -0.74 4.99 -2.09
CA VAL A 14 0.10 5.85 -1.26
C VAL A 14 1.27 6.40 -2.08
N ASN A 15 1.63 7.65 -1.85
CA ASN A 15 2.80 8.28 -2.44
C ASN A 15 4.00 8.05 -1.53
N PHE A 16 4.89 7.13 -1.89
CA PHE A 16 6.05 6.79 -1.08
C PHE A 16 6.97 8.00 -0.83
N GLN A 17 7.19 8.83 -1.87
CA GLN A 17 8.04 10.01 -1.79
C GLN A 17 7.53 11.01 -0.74
N SER A 18 6.21 11.18 -0.61
CA SER A 18 5.64 12.06 0.42
C SER A 18 5.96 11.64 1.86
N GLY A 19 6.24 10.36 2.08
CA GLY A 19 6.74 9.86 3.35
C GLY A 19 8.21 10.22 3.56
N LEU A 20 9.05 10.04 2.54
CA LEU A 20 10.47 10.40 2.57
C LEU A 20 10.70 11.89 2.78
N ASP A 21 9.91 12.75 2.13
CA ASP A 21 10.01 14.20 2.27
C ASP A 21 9.80 14.68 3.71
N LYS A 22 9.21 13.84 4.57
CA LYS A 22 8.95 14.09 5.99
C LYS A 22 10.01 13.49 6.93
N ILE A 23 10.96 12.71 6.41
CA ILE A 23 12.07 12.14 7.17
C ILE A 23 13.28 13.06 7.05
N ASP A 24 14.01 13.29 8.14
CA ASP A 24 15.22 14.11 8.12
C ASP A 24 16.37 13.45 7.36
N LEU A 25 17.26 14.26 6.77
CA LEU A 25 18.37 13.77 5.94
C LEU A 25 19.35 12.85 6.69
N GLN A 26 19.52 13.02 8.01
CA GLN A 26 20.42 12.14 8.78
C GLN A 26 19.83 10.75 8.91
N THR A 27 18.51 10.64 9.11
CA THR A 27 17.81 9.36 9.12
C THR A 27 17.83 8.74 7.74
N GLN A 28 17.52 9.48 6.66
CA GLN A 28 17.58 8.94 5.29
C GLN A 28 18.97 8.37 4.98
N SER A 29 20.04 9.11 5.32
CA SER A 29 21.42 8.67 5.08
C SER A 29 21.85 7.41 5.84
N LYS A 30 21.11 6.98 6.87
CA LYS A 30 21.40 5.72 7.59
C LYS A 30 20.84 4.49 6.86
N PHE A 31 19.88 4.69 5.99
CA PHE A 31 19.19 3.63 5.27
C PHE A 31 19.60 3.58 3.79
N ASP A 32 20.46 4.52 3.33
CA ASP A 32 20.94 4.61 1.96
C ASP A 32 19.79 4.45 0.94
N ASP A 33 19.85 3.45 0.06
CA ASP A 33 18.82 3.15 -0.94
C ASP A 33 17.66 2.31 -0.38
N LYS A 34 17.71 1.88 0.88
CA LYS A 34 16.72 1.03 1.56
C LYS A 34 15.69 1.83 2.33
N ASN A 35 15.16 2.85 1.68
CA ASN A 35 14.25 3.81 2.26
C ASN A 35 12.96 3.18 2.81
N ASP A 36 12.54 2.04 2.27
CA ASP A 36 11.39 1.27 2.74
C ASP A 36 11.67 0.53 4.06
N GLU A 37 12.93 0.41 4.47
CA GLU A 37 13.34 -0.15 5.76
C GLU A 37 13.24 0.86 6.92
N ILE A 38 13.02 2.16 6.64
CA ILE A 38 12.90 3.21 7.66
C ILE A 38 11.68 2.95 8.56
N PRO A 39 11.84 2.76 9.88
CA PRO A 39 10.70 2.57 10.77
C PRO A 39 9.76 3.77 10.80
N GLY A 40 8.45 3.53 10.71
CA GLY A 40 7.43 4.57 10.77
C GLY A 40 7.13 5.28 9.45
N ILE A 41 7.93 5.07 8.40
CA ILE A 41 7.82 5.83 7.14
C ILE A 41 6.44 5.70 6.49
N PHE A 42 5.87 4.49 6.51
CA PHE A 42 4.57 4.20 5.89
C PHE A 42 3.41 4.96 6.55
N SER A 43 3.54 5.34 7.82
CA SER A 43 2.53 6.15 8.52
C SER A 43 2.52 7.62 8.07
N LEU A 44 3.61 8.10 7.46
CA LEU A 44 3.80 9.49 7.04
C LEU A 44 3.32 9.74 5.60
N MET A 45 3.17 8.67 4.82
CA MET A 45 2.80 8.75 3.40
C MET A 45 1.39 9.32 3.22
N GLU A 46 1.24 10.14 2.20
CA GLU A 46 -0.01 10.72 1.77
C GLU A 46 -0.62 9.90 0.62
N PRO A 47 -1.94 9.96 0.41
CA PRO A 47 -2.55 9.32 -0.74
C PRO A 47 -2.01 9.87 -2.06
N VAL A 48 -1.90 9.02 -3.07
CA VAL A 48 -1.77 9.48 -4.47
C VAL A 48 -3.02 10.28 -4.84
N GLU A 49 -2.86 11.34 -5.64
CA GLU A 49 -3.97 12.19 -6.07
C GLU A 49 -5.06 11.33 -6.76
N GLY A 50 -6.32 11.50 -6.33
CA GLY A 50 -7.45 10.73 -6.84
C GLY A 50 -7.55 9.27 -6.37
N ALA A 51 -6.55 8.71 -5.69
CA ALA A 51 -6.53 7.29 -5.32
C ALA A 51 -7.67 6.88 -4.38
N ILE A 52 -8.03 7.74 -3.42
CA ILE A 52 -9.13 7.49 -2.48
C ILE A 52 -10.48 7.44 -3.21
N GLU A 53 -10.72 8.39 -4.12
CA GLU A 53 -11.94 8.44 -4.94
C GLU A 53 -12.00 7.24 -5.90
N ALA A 54 -10.87 6.88 -6.51
CA ALA A 54 -10.77 5.71 -7.38
C ALA A 54 -11.06 4.41 -6.61
N PHE A 55 -10.47 4.22 -5.42
CA PHE A 55 -10.73 3.06 -4.58
C PHE A 55 -12.22 2.96 -4.23
N GLU A 56 -12.85 4.07 -3.85
CA GLU A 56 -14.27 4.12 -3.58
C GLU A 56 -15.11 3.67 -4.79
N LYS A 57 -14.87 4.24 -5.97
CA LYS A 57 -15.61 3.87 -7.19
C LYS A 57 -15.39 2.40 -7.57
N LEU A 58 -14.15 1.92 -7.49
CA LEU A 58 -13.80 0.53 -7.82
C LEU A 58 -14.42 -0.46 -6.83
N SER A 59 -14.45 -0.13 -5.53
CA SER A 59 -15.07 -0.96 -4.49
C SER A 59 -16.60 -1.12 -4.67
N ALA A 60 -17.25 -0.17 -5.35
CA ALA A 60 -18.65 -0.31 -5.73
C ALA A 60 -18.85 -1.30 -6.90
N LEU A 61 -17.88 -1.42 -7.81
CA LEU A 61 -17.96 -2.22 -9.04
C LEU A 61 -17.40 -3.65 -8.87
N TYR A 62 -16.34 -3.80 -8.09
CA TYR A 62 -15.58 -5.06 -7.90
C TYR A 62 -15.62 -5.53 -6.45
N ASP A 63 -15.31 -6.81 -6.20
CA ASP A 63 -14.94 -7.25 -4.85
C ASP A 63 -13.48 -6.87 -4.61
N THR A 64 -13.28 -5.66 -4.08
CA THR A 64 -11.98 -4.98 -4.06
C THR A 64 -11.22 -5.23 -2.77
N TYR A 65 -9.93 -5.56 -2.90
CA TYR A 65 -8.99 -5.78 -1.81
C TYR A 65 -7.71 -4.99 -2.04
N ILE A 66 -7.06 -4.63 -0.95
CA ILE A 66 -5.72 -4.04 -0.95
C ILE A 66 -4.74 -5.20 -0.76
N LEU A 67 -3.81 -5.38 -1.70
CA LEU A 67 -2.81 -6.44 -1.65
C LEU A 67 -1.43 -5.81 -1.71
N SER A 68 -0.79 -5.67 -0.55
CA SER A 68 0.49 -4.99 -0.41
C SER A 68 1.51 -5.89 0.29
N THR A 69 2.78 -5.52 0.17
CA THR A 69 3.89 -6.18 0.86
C THR A 69 4.43 -5.21 1.92
N ALA A 70 4.64 -5.69 3.14
CA ALA A 70 5.42 -4.99 4.14
C ALA A 70 6.88 -5.45 4.02
N PRO A 71 7.88 -4.54 3.98
CA PRO A 71 9.28 -4.95 3.87
C PRO A 71 9.71 -5.86 5.03
N TRP A 72 10.54 -6.85 4.72
CA TRP A 72 10.93 -7.89 5.68
C TRP A 72 11.70 -7.33 6.89
N GLU A 73 12.59 -6.37 6.64
CA GLU A 73 13.41 -5.72 7.67
C GLU A 73 12.70 -4.53 8.35
N ASN A 74 11.44 -4.25 8.00
CA ASN A 74 10.65 -3.15 8.60
C ASN A 74 9.37 -3.66 9.28
N PRO A 75 9.44 -4.10 10.55
CA PRO A 75 8.27 -4.60 11.26
C PRO A 75 7.19 -3.54 11.47
N SER A 76 7.54 -2.25 11.52
CA SER A 76 6.56 -1.17 11.71
C SER A 76 5.61 -1.03 10.52
N ALA A 77 6.07 -1.37 9.31
CA ALA A 77 5.31 -1.25 8.07
C ALA A 77 3.95 -1.99 8.11
N TRP A 78 3.89 -3.12 8.80
CA TRP A 78 2.65 -3.90 8.97
C TRP A 78 1.56 -3.09 9.67
N THR A 79 1.92 -2.46 10.80
CA THR A 79 0.97 -1.67 11.59
C THR A 79 0.67 -0.36 10.89
N ASP A 80 1.68 0.29 10.32
CA ASP A 80 1.53 1.56 9.61
C ASP A 80 0.59 1.46 8.42
N LYS A 81 0.74 0.43 7.57
CA LYS A 81 -0.17 0.20 6.44
C LYS A 81 -1.60 -0.03 6.91
N LEU A 82 -1.81 -0.78 7.99
CA LEU A 82 -3.15 -0.95 8.59
C LEU A 82 -3.74 0.38 9.07
N LEU A 83 -2.94 1.19 9.77
CA LEU A 83 -3.38 2.49 10.29
C LEU A 83 -3.68 3.47 9.15
N TRP A 84 -2.86 3.46 8.09
CA TRP A 84 -3.08 4.26 6.89
C TRP A 84 -4.42 3.90 6.23
N VAL A 85 -4.70 2.61 6.03
CA VAL A 85 -5.97 2.14 5.45
C VAL A 85 -7.16 2.57 6.29
N LYS A 86 -7.06 2.44 7.62
CA LYS A 86 -8.12 2.91 8.54
C LYS A 86 -8.35 4.41 8.43
N LYS A 87 -7.27 5.20 8.33
CA LYS A 87 -7.31 6.67 8.28
C LYS A 87 -7.94 7.18 6.99
N TYR A 88 -7.53 6.64 5.84
CA TYR A 88 -7.88 7.23 4.54
C TYR A 88 -9.01 6.51 3.80
N LEU A 89 -9.15 5.19 3.97
CA LEU A 89 -10.18 4.39 3.27
C LEU A 89 -11.34 3.97 4.20
N GLY A 90 -11.07 3.90 5.50
CA GLY A 90 -12.08 3.68 6.54
C GLY A 90 -12.91 2.41 6.33
N GLU A 91 -14.22 2.52 6.54
CA GLU A 91 -15.15 1.37 6.50
C GLU A 91 -15.20 0.68 5.13
N LYS A 92 -14.94 1.38 4.02
CA LYS A 92 -14.94 0.78 2.67
C LYS A 92 -13.83 -0.26 2.50
N ALA A 93 -12.73 -0.12 3.24
CA ALA A 93 -11.61 -1.06 3.23
C ALA A 93 -11.58 -1.98 4.47
N LYS A 94 -12.64 -2.01 5.28
CA LYS A 94 -12.69 -2.85 6.48
C LYS A 94 -12.58 -4.33 6.12
N LYS A 95 -11.57 -5.00 6.71
CA LYS A 95 -11.21 -6.40 6.40
C LYS A 95 -10.84 -6.62 4.93
N ARG A 96 -10.37 -5.59 4.22
CA ARG A 96 -9.94 -5.68 2.81
C ARG A 96 -8.43 -5.58 2.61
N LEU A 97 -7.65 -5.33 3.65
CA LEU A 97 -6.18 -5.31 3.59
C LEU A 97 -5.61 -6.72 3.73
N ILE A 98 -4.78 -7.10 2.76
CA ILE A 98 -3.97 -8.32 2.74
C ILE A 98 -2.51 -7.89 2.65
N LEU A 99 -1.71 -8.32 3.63
CA LEU A 99 -0.27 -8.12 3.62
C LEU A 99 0.40 -9.47 3.30
N SER A 100 1.09 -9.53 2.17
CA SER A 100 1.73 -10.75 1.68
C SER A 100 3.01 -10.42 0.90
N HIS A 101 4.03 -11.25 1.09
CA HIS A 101 5.22 -11.26 0.23
C HIS A 101 4.99 -12.02 -1.09
N HIS A 102 3.95 -12.86 -1.15
CA HIS A 102 3.62 -13.71 -2.28
C HIS A 102 2.24 -13.32 -2.82
N LYS A 103 2.20 -12.27 -3.64
CA LYS A 103 0.95 -11.80 -4.27
C LYS A 103 0.37 -12.86 -5.20
N ASN A 104 1.22 -13.61 -5.90
CA ASN A 104 0.89 -14.70 -6.82
C ASN A 104 0.06 -15.85 -6.22
N LEU A 105 0.05 -16.01 -4.90
CA LEU A 105 -0.77 -17.03 -4.22
C LEU A 105 -2.23 -16.59 -4.03
N ASN A 106 -2.56 -15.33 -4.30
CA ASN A 106 -3.91 -14.80 -4.19
C ASN A 106 -4.65 -15.00 -5.51
N HIS A 107 -5.84 -15.60 -5.44
CA HIS A 107 -6.68 -15.82 -6.61
C HIS A 107 -7.62 -14.64 -6.83
N GLY A 108 -7.46 -13.93 -7.95
CA GLY A 108 -8.33 -12.82 -8.34
C GLY A 108 -8.31 -12.58 -9.85
N ASP A 109 -9.17 -11.66 -10.31
CA ASP A 109 -9.34 -11.38 -11.75
C ASP A 109 -8.36 -10.31 -12.25
N PHE A 110 -8.02 -9.33 -11.40
CA PHE A 110 -7.17 -8.20 -11.74
C PHE A 110 -6.26 -7.78 -10.59
N LEU A 111 -5.09 -7.25 -10.94
CA LEU A 111 -4.17 -6.59 -10.01
C LEU A 111 -3.73 -5.25 -10.62
N ILE A 112 -3.90 -4.17 -9.86
CA ILE A 112 -3.33 -2.85 -10.15
C ILE A 112 -2.09 -2.70 -9.24
N ASP A 113 -0.91 -2.74 -9.82
CA ASP A 113 0.40 -2.69 -9.16
C ASP A 113 1.35 -1.84 -10.02
N ASP A 114 2.20 -1.02 -9.42
CA ASP A 114 3.16 -0.16 -10.13
C ASP A 114 4.33 -0.95 -10.73
N ARG A 115 4.56 -2.18 -10.25
CA ARG A 115 5.71 -3.00 -10.67
C ARG A 115 5.34 -3.88 -11.86
N PRO A 116 6.03 -3.74 -13.01
CA PRO A 116 5.69 -4.47 -14.24
C PRO A 116 6.04 -5.96 -14.20
N ASN A 117 7.03 -6.37 -13.39
CA ASN A 117 7.63 -7.73 -13.44
C ASN A 117 7.65 -8.48 -12.09
N ARG A 118 7.14 -7.87 -11.01
CA ARG A 118 7.18 -8.44 -9.65
C ARG A 118 5.90 -8.22 -8.84
N GLY A 119 4.84 -7.72 -9.50
CA GLY A 119 3.52 -7.54 -8.90
C GLY A 119 2.69 -8.82 -8.84
N ALA A 120 2.92 -9.76 -9.77
CA ALA A 120 2.24 -11.05 -9.88
C ALA A 120 3.20 -12.15 -10.34
#